data_AF-A0A958CUG7-F1
#
_entry.id   AF-A0A958CUG7-F1
#
_cell.length_a   1.000
_cell.length_b   1.000
_cell.length_c   1.000
_cell.angle_alpha   90.00
_cell.angle_beta   90.00
_cell.angle_gamma   90.00
#
_symmetry.space_group_name_H-M   'P 1'
#
loop_
_entity.id
_entity.type
_entity.pdbx_description
1 polymer ?
#
loop_
_entity_poly.entity_id
_entity_poly.type
_entity_poly.pdbx_seq_one_letter_code
_entity_poly.pdbx_strand_id
1 'polypeptide(L)'
;VFNYTIDSSTQFGFPRAMVDSVTAPWIVLGIAYGLAHFRRWGNGLLVVTLGAILLVGSVLTDNAPFYPRLILVLTPALGLAALAVDRTWEAIEDALGRETGRIVVVVVVGALLYIGLVNWVAYYQFAAHNAQPRALVARYVSTLPADATVCIVPEDDGGWIHSTDEREIDFLLGQRHGEQVVFDDNGAPGDIPESCGQTGAVWIVPASRQPALGELEARFPGGERSSYGPRQGEVAFWAYLVR
;
A
#
# COMPACT_ATOMS: atom_id res chain seq x y z
N VAL A 1 19.40 2.87 7.57
CA VAL A 1 18.57 2.58 6.37
C VAL A 1 17.10 2.45 6.77
N PHE A 2 16.74 1.54 7.68
CA PHE A 2 15.34 1.32 8.15
C PHE A 2 14.56 2.54 8.69
N ASN A 3 15.27 3.59 9.11
CA ASN A 3 14.72 4.79 9.73
C ASN A 3 14.80 6.06 8.85
N TYR A 4 15.33 5.95 7.62
CA TYR A 4 15.61 7.12 6.78
C TYR A 4 15.11 6.99 5.34
N THR A 5 15.16 5.79 4.75
CA THR A 5 14.73 5.59 3.37
C THR A 5 13.26 5.20 3.32
N ILE A 6 12.47 5.95 2.55
CA ILE A 6 11.09 5.63 2.21
C ILE A 6 11.01 4.32 1.40
N ASP A 7 9.85 3.67 1.38
CA ASP A 7 9.64 2.51 0.52
C ASP A 7 9.69 2.93 -0.95
N SER A 8 10.62 2.34 -1.72
CA SER A 8 10.79 2.60 -3.15
C SER A 8 10.00 1.62 -4.03
N SER A 9 9.08 0.84 -3.45
CA SER A 9 8.26 -0.11 -4.21
C SER A 9 7.30 0.65 -5.11
N THR A 10 7.20 0.21 -6.36
CA THR A 10 6.14 0.63 -7.28
C THR A 10 4.77 0.06 -6.89
N GLN A 11 4.73 -0.92 -5.98
CA GLN A 11 3.51 -1.61 -5.56
C GLN A 11 2.98 -1.16 -4.19
N PHE A 12 3.86 -0.84 -3.25
CA PHE A 12 3.48 -0.43 -1.89
C PHE A 12 3.65 1.08 -1.69
N GLY A 13 4.85 1.61 -1.89
CA GLY A 13 5.11 3.04 -2.05
C GLY A 13 4.79 3.89 -0.82
N PHE A 14 4.83 3.31 0.39
CA PHE A 14 4.55 4.06 1.62
C PHE A 14 5.68 5.07 1.90
N PRO A 15 5.41 6.38 1.90
CA PRO A 15 6.45 7.42 1.94
C PRO A 15 6.92 7.70 3.36
N ARG A 16 7.06 6.66 4.19
CA ARG A 16 7.57 6.74 5.56
C ARG A 16 8.57 5.64 5.79
N ALA A 17 9.46 5.84 6.76
CA ALA A 17 10.39 4.82 7.21
C ALA A 17 9.65 3.63 7.83
N MET A 18 10.22 2.43 7.69
CA MET A 18 9.70 1.18 8.24
C MET A 18 9.70 1.18 9.77
N VAL A 19 10.70 1.84 10.36
CA VAL A 19 10.77 2.10 11.80
C VAL A 19 10.80 3.61 12.02
N ASP A 20 9.95 4.10 12.92
CA ASP A 20 9.93 5.51 13.27
C ASP A 20 11.20 5.95 14.03
N SER A 21 11.43 7.26 14.09
CA SER A 21 12.63 7.85 14.70
C SER A 21 12.72 7.64 16.21
N VAL A 22 11.62 7.32 16.90
CA VAL A 22 11.60 7.07 18.35
C VAL A 22 11.96 5.61 18.63
N THR A 23 11.46 4.67 17.83
CA THR A 23 11.74 3.24 18.01
C THR A 23 13.13 2.84 17.52
N ALA A 24 13.66 3.52 16.49
CA ALA A 24 14.94 3.16 15.87
C ALA A 24 16.15 3.15 16.83
N PRO A 25 16.35 4.15 17.73
CA PRO A 25 17.44 4.12 18.72
C PRO A 25 17.41 2.88 19.62
N TRP A 26 16.23 2.45 20.07
CA TRP A 26 16.07 1.26 20.90
C TRP A 26 16.47 -0.01 20.16
N ILE A 27 16.11 -0.13 18.88
CA ILE A 27 16.56 -1.24 18.04
C ILE A 27 18.08 -1.25 17.92
N VAL A 28 18.71 -0.10 17.68
CA VAL A 28 20.18 0.01 17.56
C VAL A 28 20.88 -0.40 18.86
N LEU A 29 20.41 0.11 20.00
CA LEU A 29 20.92 -0.29 21.31
C LEU A 29 20.72 -1.78 21.57
N GLY A 30 19.56 -2.32 21.17
CA GLY A 30 19.23 -3.74 21.28
C GLY A 30 20.16 -4.62 20.45
N ILE A 31 20.43 -4.23 19.20
CA ILE A 31 21.40 -4.89 18.32
C ILE A 31 22.79 -4.88 18.95
N ALA A 32 23.26 -3.71 19.41
CA ALA A 32 24.58 -3.58 20.03
C ALA A 32 24.70 -4.48 21.28
N TYR A 33 23.68 -4.46 22.15
CA TYR A 33 23.64 -5.31 23.33
C TYR A 33 23.56 -6.80 22.98
N GLY A 34 22.73 -7.16 22.00
CA GLY A 34 22.55 -8.51 21.51
C GLY A 34 23.83 -9.09 20.92
N LEU A 35 24.59 -8.30 20.17
CA LEU A 35 25.91 -8.65 19.65
C LEU A 35 26.94 -8.82 20.78
N ALA A 36 26.98 -7.88 21.74
CA ALA A 36 27.88 -7.98 22.90
C ALA A 36 27.62 -9.23 23.76
N HIS A 37 26.37 -9.70 23.77
CA HIS A 37 25.94 -10.86 24.56
C HIS A 37 25.46 -12.01 23.68
N PHE A 38 26.06 -12.18 22.50
CA PHE A 38 25.62 -13.14 21.48
C PHE A 38 25.57 -14.60 21.98
N ARG A 39 26.39 -14.95 22.97
CA ARG A 39 26.42 -16.28 23.60
C ARG A 39 25.15 -16.62 24.39
N ARG A 40 24.32 -15.62 24.75
CA ARG A 40 23.01 -15.86 25.36
C ARG A 40 22.04 -16.27 24.27
N TRP A 41 21.48 -17.48 24.38
CA TRP A 41 20.69 -18.12 23.32
C TRP A 41 19.57 -17.22 22.76
N GLY A 42 18.81 -16.54 23.63
CA GLY A 42 17.75 -15.63 23.19
C GLY A 42 18.27 -14.43 22.37
N ASN A 43 19.37 -13.80 22.82
CA ASN A 43 19.96 -12.66 22.13
C ASN A 43 20.57 -13.08 20.79
N GLY A 44 21.34 -14.18 20.80
CA GLY A 44 21.95 -14.74 19.60
C GLY A 44 20.89 -15.10 18.54
N LEU A 45 19.79 -15.73 18.95
CA LEU A 45 18.70 -16.07 18.05
C LEU A 45 18.09 -14.82 17.40
N LEU A 46 17.81 -13.75 18.16
CA LEU A 46 17.27 -12.50 17.62
C LEU A 46 18.21 -11.85 16.61
N VAL A 47 19.51 -11.77 16.93
CA VAL A 47 20.53 -11.18 16.04
C VAL A 47 20.73 -12.02 14.78
N VAL A 48 20.83 -13.34 14.91
CA VAL A 48 20.95 -14.25 13.75
C VAL A 48 19.71 -14.17 12.88
N THR A 49 18.52 -14.19 13.47
CA THR A 49 17.25 -14.10 12.72
C THR A 49 17.16 -12.78 11.99
N LEU A 50 17.50 -11.66 12.64
CA LEU A 50 17.56 -10.35 12.01
C LEU A 50 18.53 -10.38 10.81
N GLY A 51 19.77 -10.82 11.02
CA GLY A 51 20.78 -10.90 9.97
C GLY A 51 20.38 -11.81 8.82
N ALA A 52 19.76 -12.96 9.11
CA ALA A 52 19.30 -13.91 8.12
C ALA A 52 18.18 -13.31 7.25
N ILE A 53 17.17 -12.68 7.84
CA ILE A 53 16.09 -12.04 7.07
C ILE A 53 16.65 -10.91 6.22
N LEU A 54 17.59 -10.10 6.74
CA LEU A 54 18.22 -9.04 5.97
C LEU A 54 19.03 -9.58 4.80
N LEU A 55 19.83 -10.63 5.02
CA LEU A 55 20.65 -11.25 3.99
C LEU A 55 19.78 -11.92 2.94
N VAL A 56 18.83 -12.76 3.35
CA VAL A 56 17.91 -13.47 2.44
C VAL A 56 17.05 -12.48 1.68
N GLY A 57 16.48 -11.49 2.37
CA GLY A 57 15.64 -10.44 1.78
C GLY A 57 16.39 -9.48 0.86
N SER A 58 17.72 -9.38 0.97
CA SER A 58 18.55 -8.55 0.07
C SER A 58 19.16 -9.33 -1.08
N VAL A 59 19.49 -10.61 -0.89
CA VAL A 59 20.20 -11.44 -1.89
C VAL A 59 19.23 -12.16 -2.83
N LEU A 60 18.05 -12.57 -2.35
CA LEU A 60 17.11 -13.34 -3.18
C LEU A 60 16.20 -12.49 -4.06
N THR A 61 16.43 -11.17 -4.13
CA THR A 61 15.53 -10.26 -4.84
C THR A 61 16.28 -9.46 -5.88
N ASP A 62 15.86 -9.59 -7.14
CA ASP A 62 16.37 -8.83 -8.29
C ASP A 62 16.12 -7.31 -8.19
N ASN A 63 15.22 -6.90 -7.27
CA ASN A 63 14.88 -5.51 -7.01
C ASN A 63 15.30 -5.10 -5.59
N ALA A 64 15.49 -3.79 -5.38
CA ALA A 64 15.80 -3.20 -4.09
C ALA A 64 14.85 -3.68 -2.97
N PRO A 65 15.32 -3.80 -1.71
CA PRO A 65 14.50 -4.30 -0.62
C PRO A 65 13.27 -3.41 -0.42
N PHE A 66 12.07 -4.00 -0.46
CA PHE A 66 10.81 -3.30 -0.20
C PHE A 66 10.09 -3.82 1.03
N TYR A 67 9.22 -2.98 1.59
CA TYR A 67 8.71 -3.17 2.95
C TYR A 67 7.92 -4.47 3.15
N PRO A 68 6.96 -4.85 2.29
CA PRO A 68 6.29 -6.14 2.44
C PRO A 68 7.21 -7.37 2.46
N ARG A 69 8.36 -7.35 1.77
CA ARG A 69 9.34 -8.46 1.84
C ARG A 69 10.14 -8.44 3.13
N LEU A 70 10.42 -7.25 3.66
CA LEU A 70 11.17 -7.07 4.89
C LEU A 70 10.31 -7.09 6.14
N ILE A 71 8.99 -7.23 6.06
CA ILE A 71 8.10 -7.13 7.23
C ILE A 71 8.50 -8.05 8.39
N LEU A 72 9.08 -9.22 8.07
CA LEU A 72 9.58 -10.18 9.06
C LEU A 72 10.77 -9.65 9.88
N VAL A 73 11.50 -8.64 9.41
CA VAL A 73 12.57 -7.94 10.15
C VAL A 73 12.02 -7.27 11.40
N LEU A 74 10.75 -6.85 11.41
CA LEU A 74 10.16 -6.16 12.56
C LEU A 74 10.15 -7.03 13.81
N THR A 75 9.86 -8.32 13.69
CA THR A 75 9.78 -9.22 14.84
C THR A 75 11.09 -9.30 15.63
N PRO A 76 12.25 -9.68 15.03
CA PRO A 76 13.50 -9.69 15.78
C PRO A 76 13.98 -8.28 16.15
N ALA A 77 13.69 -7.26 15.33
CA ALA A 77 14.08 -5.89 15.65
C ALA A 77 13.34 -5.35 16.89
N LEU A 78 12.03 -5.57 17.00
CA LEU A 78 11.24 -5.21 18.16
C LEU A 78 11.62 -6.04 19.40
N GLY A 79 11.98 -7.31 19.23
CA GLY A 79 12.54 -8.13 20.31
C GLY A 79 13.84 -7.54 20.87
N LEU A 80 14.73 -7.05 19.99
CA LEU A 80 15.97 -6.37 20.39
C LEU A 80 15.68 -5.00 21.03
N ALA A 81 14.72 -4.23 20.52
CA ALA A 81 14.29 -2.99 21.16
C ALA A 81 13.74 -3.24 22.58
N ALA A 82 12.92 -4.27 22.76
CA ALA A 82 12.41 -4.66 24.06
C ALA A 82 13.56 -5.01 25.03
N LEU A 83 14.58 -5.72 24.56
CA LEU A 83 15.78 -6.03 25.35
C LEU A 83 16.54 -4.77 25.77
N ALA A 84 16.65 -3.76 24.90
CA ALA A 84 17.28 -2.48 25.25
C ALA A 84 16.47 -1.71 26.30
N VAL A 85 15.16 -1.70 26.16
CA VAL A 85 14.25 -1.08 27.13
C VAL A 85 14.35 -1.77 28.48
N ASP A 86 14.36 -3.10 28.52
CA ASP A 86 14.50 -3.92 29.74
C ASP A 86 15.82 -3.63 30.49
N ARG A 87 16.94 -3.55 29.78
CA ARG A 87 18.24 -3.22 30.40
C ARG A 87 18.32 -1.78 30.89
N THR A 88 17.72 -0.86 30.14
CA THR A 88 17.67 0.56 30.53
C THR A 88 16.78 0.73 31.76
N TRP A 89 15.70 -0.05 31.82
CA TRP A 89 14.79 -0.11 32.95
C TRP A 89 15.49 -0.58 34.24
N GLU A 90 16.15 -1.73 34.19
CA GLU A 90 16.90 -2.27 35.34
C GLU A 90 17.89 -1.22 35.88
N ALA A 91 18.62 -0.54 34.99
CA ALA A 91 19.54 0.53 35.37
C ALA A 91 18.85 1.74 36.02
N ILE A 92 17.63 2.10 35.59
CA ILE A 92 16.84 3.18 36.18
C ILE A 92 16.34 2.79 37.57
N GLU A 93 15.84 1.57 37.74
CA GLU A 93 15.39 1.08 39.05
C GLU A 93 16.53 1.04 40.07
N ASP A 94 17.71 0.59 39.63
CA ASP A 94 18.91 0.56 40.46
C ASP A 94 19.38 1.96 40.87
N ALA A 95 19.21 2.96 40.00
CA ALA A 95 19.66 4.33 40.25
C ALA A 95 18.65 5.20 41.02
N LEU A 96 17.36 5.06 40.73
CA LEU A 96 16.29 5.97 41.18
C LEU A 96 15.23 5.32 42.06
N GLY A 97 15.35 4.01 42.29
CA GLY A 97 14.40 3.21 43.06
C GLY A 97 13.18 2.75 42.26
N ARG A 98 12.52 1.68 42.75
CA ARG A 98 11.42 0.98 42.07
C ARG A 98 10.18 1.83 41.82
N GLU A 99 9.86 2.78 42.70
CA GLU A 99 8.67 3.63 42.51
C GLU A 99 8.85 4.61 41.35
N THR A 100 10.04 5.21 41.23
CA THR A 100 10.42 6.05 40.08
C THR A 100 10.44 5.22 38.81
N GLY A 101 10.97 3.99 38.89
CA GLY A 101 10.82 2.97 37.87
C GLY A 101 9.38 2.92 37.41
N ARG A 102 8.45 2.40 38.22
CA ARG A 102 7.05 2.15 37.81
C ARG A 102 6.41 3.29 37.00
N ILE A 103 6.64 4.53 37.42
CA ILE A 103 6.14 5.72 36.71
C ILE A 103 6.73 5.80 35.29
N VAL A 104 8.05 5.63 35.14
CA VAL A 104 8.73 5.61 33.85
C VAL A 104 8.16 4.53 32.93
N VAL A 105 7.86 3.31 33.42
CA VAL A 105 7.25 2.26 32.59
C VAL A 105 5.87 2.67 32.09
N VAL A 106 5.02 3.21 32.97
CA VAL A 106 3.69 3.66 32.55
C VAL A 106 3.79 4.74 31.47
N VAL A 107 4.73 5.68 31.63
CA VAL A 107 4.98 6.73 30.64
C VAL A 107 5.49 6.16 29.31
N VAL A 108 6.49 5.26 29.34
CA VAL A 108 7.06 4.65 28.13
C VAL A 108 6.03 3.79 27.40
N VAL A 109 5.29 2.94 28.12
CA VAL A 109 4.24 2.10 27.53
C VAL A 109 3.14 2.97 26.93
N GLY A 110 2.69 4.00 27.65
CA GLY A 110 1.69 4.95 27.15
C GLY A 110 2.17 5.67 25.88
N ALA A 111 3.43 6.11 25.85
CA ALA A 111 4.03 6.74 24.68
C ALA A 111 4.12 5.77 23.48
N LEU A 112 4.54 4.51 23.69
CA LEU A 112 4.62 3.50 22.64
C LEU A 112 3.23 3.16 22.06
N LEU A 113 2.20 3.02 22.92
CA LEU A 113 0.82 2.81 22.47
C LEU A 113 0.32 3.99 21.65
N TYR A 114 0.60 5.22 22.09
CA TYR A 114 0.24 6.43 21.36
C TYR A 114 0.94 6.51 19.99
N ILE A 115 2.25 6.26 19.94
CA ILE A 115 3.03 6.22 18.68
C ILE A 115 2.48 5.14 17.74
N GLY A 116 2.18 3.95 18.29
CA GLY A 116 1.55 2.86 17.53
C GLY A 116 0.21 3.28 16.92
N LEU A 117 -0.65 3.94 17.69
CA LEU A 117 -1.92 4.48 17.20
C LEU A 117 -1.72 5.53 16.09
N VAL A 118 -0.80 6.48 16.28
CA VAL A 118 -0.48 7.52 15.29
C VAL A 118 0.03 6.90 13.98
N ASN A 119 0.93 5.91 14.08
CA ASN A 119 1.44 5.19 12.91
C ASN A 119 0.35 4.36 12.23
N TRP A 120 -0.52 3.72 13.00
CA TRP A 120 -1.66 2.96 12.46
C TRP A 120 -2.63 3.86 11.70
N VAL A 121 -3.02 5.01 12.28
CA VAL A 121 -3.92 5.96 11.62
C VAL A 121 -3.30 6.48 10.33
N ALA A 122 -2.00 6.83 10.35
CA ALA A 122 -1.30 7.29 9.16
C ALA A 122 -1.22 6.21 8.06
N TYR A 123 -0.91 4.96 8.45
CA TYR A 123 -0.90 3.83 7.53
C TYR A 123 -2.29 3.54 6.97
N TYR A 124 -3.32 3.54 7.82
CA TYR A 124 -4.70 3.30 7.40
C TYR A 124 -5.18 4.36 6.41
N GLN A 125 -4.93 5.65 6.70
CA GLN A 125 -5.26 6.73 5.79
C GLN A 125 -4.50 6.60 4.48
N PHE A 126 -3.22 6.24 4.52
CA PHE A 126 -2.47 5.95 3.30
C PHE A 126 -3.09 4.78 2.54
N ALA A 127 -3.27 3.61 3.16
CA ALA A 127 -3.74 2.40 2.50
C ALA A 127 -5.17 2.52 1.97
N ALA A 128 -6.02 3.29 2.65
CA ALA A 128 -7.37 3.58 2.19
C ALA A 128 -7.37 4.38 0.87
N HIS A 129 -6.42 5.30 0.71
CA HIS A 129 -6.38 6.26 -0.40
C HIS A 129 -5.34 5.93 -1.48
N ASN A 130 -4.32 5.13 -1.19
CA ASN A 130 -3.29 4.69 -2.14
C ASN A 130 -3.60 3.31 -2.73
N ALA A 131 -4.80 3.17 -3.29
CA ALA A 131 -5.09 2.06 -4.18
C ALA A 131 -4.51 2.40 -5.56
N GLN A 132 -3.80 1.46 -6.18
CA GLN A 132 -3.37 1.60 -7.58
C GLN A 132 -4.60 1.83 -8.48
N PRO A 133 -4.48 2.56 -9.61
CA PRO A 133 -5.61 2.88 -10.48
C PRO A 133 -6.51 1.68 -10.81
N ARG A 134 -5.93 0.51 -11.16
CA ARG A 134 -6.66 -0.75 -11.32
C ARG A 134 -7.48 -1.19 -10.11
N ALA A 135 -6.96 -1.04 -8.90
CA ALA A 135 -7.69 -1.39 -7.67
C ALA A 135 -8.81 -0.38 -7.39
N LEU A 136 -8.64 0.90 -7.78
CA LEU A 136 -9.74 1.87 -7.73
C LEU A 136 -10.84 1.52 -8.74
N VAL A 137 -10.48 1.13 -9.97
CA VAL A 137 -11.44 0.65 -10.98
C VAL A 137 -12.18 -0.58 -10.47
N ALA A 138 -11.46 -1.59 -9.98
CA ALA A 138 -12.05 -2.82 -9.44
C ALA A 138 -13.02 -2.54 -8.28
N ARG A 139 -12.65 -1.64 -7.35
CA ARG A 139 -13.54 -1.21 -6.26
C ARG A 139 -14.79 -0.52 -6.79
N TYR A 140 -14.65 0.38 -7.77
CA TYR A 140 -15.79 1.05 -8.38
C TYR A 140 -16.71 0.05 -9.09
N VAL A 141 -16.16 -0.84 -9.90
CA VAL A 141 -16.90 -1.91 -10.58
C VAL A 141 -17.71 -2.75 -9.59
N SER A 142 -17.16 -3.03 -8.41
CA SER A 142 -17.88 -3.80 -7.38
C SER A 142 -19.13 -3.09 -6.82
N THR A 143 -19.26 -1.77 -7.01
CA THR A 143 -20.43 -0.99 -6.59
C THR A 143 -21.55 -0.91 -7.64
N LEU A 144 -21.27 -1.32 -8.89
CA LEU A 144 -22.25 -1.30 -9.98
C LEU A 144 -23.33 -2.38 -9.81
N PRO A 145 -24.49 -2.26 -10.47
CA PRO A 145 -25.46 -3.35 -10.58
C PRO A 145 -24.82 -4.65 -11.09
N ALA A 146 -25.39 -5.81 -10.74
CA ALA A 146 -24.82 -7.11 -11.10
C ALA A 146 -24.91 -7.41 -12.61
N ASP A 147 -25.83 -6.76 -13.30
CA ASP A 147 -26.10 -6.84 -14.74
C ASP A 147 -25.41 -5.72 -15.54
N ALA A 148 -24.61 -4.87 -14.89
CA ALA A 148 -23.91 -3.79 -15.58
C ALA A 148 -22.83 -4.33 -16.53
N THR A 149 -22.73 -3.71 -17.71
CA THR A 149 -21.62 -3.90 -18.65
C THR A 149 -20.52 -2.89 -18.34
N VAL A 150 -19.29 -3.36 -18.16
CA VAL A 150 -18.10 -2.55 -17.89
C VAL A 150 -17.19 -2.58 -19.11
N CYS A 151 -16.94 -1.41 -19.70
CA CYS A 151 -16.12 -1.25 -20.89
C CYS A 151 -14.88 -0.43 -20.55
N ILE A 152 -13.68 -0.98 -20.79
CA ILE A 152 -12.43 -0.30 -20.42
C ILE A 152 -11.75 0.25 -21.67
N VAL A 153 -11.35 1.53 -21.61
CA VAL A 153 -10.43 2.15 -22.55
C VAL A 153 -9.00 1.81 -22.11
N PRO A 154 -8.23 1.01 -22.87
CA PRO A 154 -6.89 0.61 -22.49
C PRO A 154 -5.92 1.79 -22.48
N GLU A 155 -5.10 1.90 -21.44
CA GLU A 155 -3.88 2.73 -21.48
C GLU A 155 -2.81 2.11 -22.38
N ASP A 156 -1.90 2.95 -22.90
CA ASP A 156 -0.72 2.52 -23.64
C ASP A 156 0.25 1.70 -22.77
N ASP A 157 1.22 1.04 -23.39
CA ASP A 157 2.26 0.27 -22.72
C ASP A 157 2.94 1.06 -21.59
N GLY A 158 2.71 0.64 -20.34
CA GLY A 158 3.20 1.31 -19.12
C GLY A 158 2.13 1.98 -18.25
N GLY A 159 0.87 1.98 -18.70
CA GLY A 159 -0.29 2.33 -17.88
C GLY A 159 -0.60 1.34 -16.75
N TRP A 160 -1.68 1.61 -16.03
CA TRP A 160 -2.19 0.78 -14.94
C TRP A 160 -3.58 0.20 -15.20
N ILE A 161 -4.28 0.64 -16.25
CA ILE A 161 -5.64 0.20 -16.60
C ILE A 161 -5.65 -0.20 -18.07
N HIS A 162 -5.59 -1.49 -18.36
CA HIS A 162 -5.53 -2.02 -19.73
C HIS A 162 -6.77 -2.80 -20.12
N SER A 163 -7.36 -3.54 -19.18
CA SER A 163 -8.39 -4.52 -19.54
C SER A 163 -9.19 -5.01 -18.34
N THR A 164 -10.33 -5.62 -18.61
CA THR A 164 -11.21 -6.19 -17.58
C THR A 164 -10.69 -7.50 -17.02
N ASP A 165 -9.78 -8.19 -17.71
CA ASP A 165 -9.13 -9.43 -17.27
C ASP A 165 -7.92 -9.18 -16.36
N GLU A 166 -7.59 -7.92 -16.06
CA GLU A 166 -6.62 -7.60 -15.02
C GLU A 166 -7.07 -8.20 -13.69
N ARG A 167 -6.18 -8.94 -13.03
CA ARG A 167 -6.48 -9.76 -11.85
C ARG A 167 -7.35 -9.07 -10.81
N GLU A 168 -7.05 -7.83 -10.45
CA GLU A 168 -7.82 -7.07 -9.46
C GLU A 168 -9.25 -6.75 -9.94
N ILE A 169 -9.39 -6.39 -11.22
CA ILE A 169 -10.67 -6.03 -11.86
C ILE A 169 -11.50 -7.29 -12.06
N ASP A 170 -10.95 -8.33 -12.67
CA ASP A 170 -11.61 -9.63 -12.90
C ASP A 170 -12.17 -10.22 -11.60
N PHE A 171 -11.38 -10.18 -10.52
CA PHE A 171 -11.80 -10.66 -9.20
C PHE A 171 -13.04 -9.93 -8.65
N LEU A 172 -13.16 -8.61 -8.89
CA LEU A 172 -14.27 -7.79 -8.37
C LEU A 172 -15.40 -7.57 -9.39
N LEU A 173 -15.19 -7.95 -10.65
CA LEU A 173 -16.18 -7.91 -11.71
C LEU A 173 -17.36 -8.82 -11.35
N GLY A 174 -17.08 -10.03 -10.86
CA GLY A 174 -18.08 -10.95 -10.34
C GLY A 174 -19.01 -11.45 -11.45
N GLN A 175 -20.31 -11.14 -11.35
CA GLN A 175 -21.31 -11.50 -12.38
C GLN A 175 -21.46 -10.45 -13.49
N ARG A 176 -20.78 -9.31 -13.39
CA ARG A 176 -20.87 -8.22 -14.36
C ARG A 176 -20.17 -8.61 -15.65
N HIS A 177 -20.63 -8.03 -16.76
CA HIS A 177 -20.03 -8.30 -18.06
C HIS A 177 -18.86 -7.35 -18.31
N GLY A 178 -17.66 -7.88 -18.51
CA GLY A 178 -16.47 -7.10 -18.81
C GLY A 178 -16.17 -7.16 -20.30
N GLU A 179 -16.01 -5.99 -20.93
CA GLU A 179 -15.64 -5.85 -22.33
C GLU A 179 -14.35 -5.04 -22.45
N GLN A 180 -13.43 -5.57 -23.23
CA GLN A 180 -12.23 -4.83 -23.62
C GLN A 180 -12.48 -4.16 -24.96
N VAL A 181 -12.31 -2.84 -25.00
CA VAL A 181 -12.48 -2.09 -26.24
C VAL A 181 -11.11 -1.81 -26.83
N VAL A 182 -10.95 -2.10 -28.11
CA VAL A 182 -9.72 -1.80 -28.84
C VAL A 182 -9.82 -0.38 -29.38
N PHE A 183 -8.86 0.46 -28.99
CA PHE A 183 -8.67 1.80 -29.55
C PHE A 183 -7.52 1.73 -30.55
N ASP A 184 -7.63 2.50 -31.63
CA ASP A 184 -6.54 2.64 -32.58
C ASP A 184 -5.37 3.47 -32.01
N ASP A 185 -4.25 3.50 -32.72
CA ASP A 185 -3.04 4.23 -32.31
C ASP A 185 -3.26 5.75 -32.19
N ASN A 186 -4.36 6.29 -32.73
CA ASN A 186 -4.73 7.70 -32.62
C ASN A 186 -5.67 7.96 -31.43
N GLY A 187 -6.01 6.93 -30.66
CA GLY A 187 -6.94 7.03 -29.53
C GLY A 187 -8.41 7.08 -29.94
N ALA A 188 -8.74 6.78 -31.19
CA ALA A 188 -10.12 6.66 -31.64
C ALA A 188 -10.64 5.24 -31.33
N PRO A 189 -11.87 5.09 -30.84
CA PRO A 189 -12.47 3.78 -30.61
C PRO A 189 -12.61 3.07 -31.96
N GLY A 190 -12.09 1.84 -32.04
CA GLY A 190 -12.37 0.93 -33.15
C GLY A 190 -13.83 0.46 -33.13
N ASP A 191 -14.05 -0.81 -33.48
CA ASP A 191 -15.39 -1.38 -33.34
C ASP A 191 -15.76 -1.51 -31.86
N ILE A 192 -16.68 -0.66 -31.41
CA ILE A 192 -17.24 -0.71 -30.06
C ILE A 192 -18.20 -1.90 -29.98
N PRO A 193 -18.03 -2.83 -29.02
CA PRO A 193 -18.99 -3.90 -28.79
C PRO A 193 -20.40 -3.34 -28.56
N GLU A 194 -21.42 -3.99 -29.11
CA GLU A 194 -22.82 -3.53 -28.99
C GLU A 194 -23.23 -3.40 -27.51
N SER A 195 -22.76 -4.31 -26.66
CA SER A 195 -22.95 -4.32 -25.21
C SER A 195 -22.46 -3.02 -24.53
N CYS A 196 -21.43 -2.37 -25.06
CA CYS A 196 -20.88 -1.11 -24.56
C CYS A 196 -21.65 0.14 -25.01
N GLY A 197 -22.56 0.00 -25.98
CA GLY A 197 -23.42 1.09 -26.46
C GLY A 197 -24.81 1.11 -25.82
N GLN A 198 -25.13 0.15 -24.96
CA GLN A 198 -26.46 0.02 -24.35
C GLN A 198 -26.62 0.89 -23.09
N THR A 199 -27.84 1.35 -22.83
CA THR A 199 -28.19 2.02 -21.57
C THR A 199 -27.81 1.14 -20.38
N GLY A 200 -27.09 1.70 -19.41
CA GLY A 200 -26.55 0.96 -18.27
C GLY A 200 -25.11 0.49 -18.43
N ALA A 201 -24.52 0.58 -19.63
CA ALA A 201 -23.10 0.34 -19.82
C ALA A 201 -22.26 1.46 -19.18
N VAL A 202 -21.14 1.07 -18.57
CA VAL A 202 -20.23 1.97 -17.86
C VAL A 202 -18.85 1.89 -18.49
N TRP A 203 -18.41 3.02 -19.04
CA TRP A 203 -17.07 3.17 -19.58
C TRP A 203 -16.10 3.62 -18.51
N ILE A 204 -14.97 2.94 -18.40
CA ILE A 204 -13.83 3.32 -17.58
C ILE A 204 -12.79 3.94 -18.51
N VAL A 205 -12.54 5.24 -18.34
CA VAL A 205 -11.59 5.99 -19.14
C VAL A 205 -10.44 6.44 -18.25
N PRO A 206 -9.22 5.90 -18.43
CA PRO A 206 -8.06 6.31 -17.66
C PRO A 206 -7.74 7.80 -17.82
N ALA A 207 -7.13 8.40 -16.80
CA ALA A 207 -6.77 9.82 -16.81
C ALA A 207 -5.90 10.22 -18.02
N SER A 208 -5.00 9.33 -18.44
CA SER A 208 -4.11 9.50 -19.61
C SER A 208 -4.87 9.51 -20.95
N ARG A 209 -6.08 8.93 -21.00
CA ARG A 209 -6.94 8.81 -22.18
C ARG A 209 -8.10 9.82 -22.17
N GLN A 210 -7.89 10.99 -21.56
CA GLN A 210 -8.92 12.05 -21.50
C GLN A 210 -9.57 12.40 -22.85
N PRO A 211 -8.86 12.43 -24.00
CA PRO A 211 -9.50 12.68 -25.29
C PRO A 211 -10.61 11.67 -25.65
N ALA A 212 -10.43 10.38 -25.30
CA ALA A 212 -11.41 9.33 -25.56
C ALA A 212 -12.74 9.57 -24.82
N LEU A 213 -12.69 10.24 -23.65
CA LEU A 213 -13.90 10.64 -22.93
C LEU A 213 -14.74 11.65 -23.73
N GLY A 214 -14.10 12.61 -24.40
CA GLY A 214 -14.80 13.58 -25.24
C GLY A 214 -15.48 12.92 -26.44
N GLU A 215 -14.85 11.89 -27.01
CA GLU A 215 -15.44 11.10 -28.10
C GLU A 215 -16.61 10.23 -27.63
N LEU A 216 -16.50 9.62 -26.44
CA LEU A 216 -17.61 8.89 -25.81
C LEU A 216 -18.79 9.81 -25.48
N GLU A 217 -18.52 11.01 -24.95
CA GLU A 217 -19.55 12.03 -24.68
C GLU A 217 -20.25 12.51 -25.96
N ALA A 218 -19.51 12.61 -27.08
CA ALA A 218 -20.07 12.96 -28.38
C ALA A 218 -20.89 11.82 -29.00
N ARG A 219 -20.45 10.57 -28.82
CA ARG A 219 -21.08 9.37 -29.38
C ARG A 219 -22.33 8.93 -28.60
N PHE A 220 -22.34 9.11 -27.28
CA PHE A 220 -23.44 8.72 -26.39
C PHE A 220 -23.97 9.94 -25.61
N PRO A 221 -24.59 10.92 -26.29
CA PRO A 221 -25.00 12.17 -25.65
C PRO A 221 -26.00 11.93 -24.52
N GLY A 222 -25.82 12.60 -23.38
CA GLY A 222 -26.71 12.51 -22.21
C GLY A 222 -26.27 11.51 -21.13
N GLY A 223 -25.13 10.84 -21.31
CA GLY A 223 -24.54 10.01 -20.27
C GLY A 223 -24.06 10.79 -19.05
N GLU A 224 -23.85 10.07 -17.94
CA GLU A 224 -23.41 10.64 -16.66
C GLU A 224 -21.92 10.39 -16.42
N ARG A 225 -21.17 11.47 -16.17
CA ARG A 225 -19.74 11.41 -15.88
C ARG A 225 -19.46 11.53 -14.38
N SER A 226 -18.64 10.63 -13.87
CA SER A 226 -18.05 10.70 -12.53
C SER A 226 -16.52 10.56 -12.61
N SER A 227 -15.77 11.27 -11.77
CA SER A 227 -14.30 11.18 -11.71
C SER A 227 -13.85 10.49 -10.42
N TYR A 228 -12.87 9.62 -10.54
CA TYR A 228 -12.32 8.86 -9.42
C TYR A 228 -10.81 9.01 -9.36
N GLY A 229 -10.27 9.12 -8.15
CA GLY A 229 -8.83 9.22 -7.92
C GLY A 229 -8.46 8.88 -6.48
N PRO A 230 -7.17 8.66 -6.21
CA PRO A 230 -6.67 8.28 -4.89
C PRO A 230 -6.85 9.42 -3.87
N ARG A 231 -6.86 10.68 -4.32
CA ARG A 231 -6.99 11.87 -3.49
C ARG A 231 -8.00 12.85 -4.08
N GLN A 232 -8.55 13.71 -3.23
CA GLN A 232 -9.45 14.77 -3.66
C GLN A 232 -8.73 15.72 -4.64
N GLY A 233 -9.27 15.89 -5.84
CA GLY A 233 -8.70 16.72 -6.90
C GLY A 233 -7.73 15.99 -7.84
N GLU A 234 -7.31 14.76 -7.51
CA GLU A 234 -6.60 13.89 -8.44
C GLU A 234 -7.60 13.02 -9.20
N VAL A 235 -7.34 12.79 -10.50
CA VAL A 235 -8.14 11.88 -11.31
C VAL A 235 -7.24 10.74 -11.77
N ALA A 236 -7.62 9.51 -11.40
CA ALA A 236 -7.03 8.28 -11.92
C ALA A 236 -7.81 7.77 -13.13
N PHE A 237 -9.15 7.87 -13.10
CA PHE A 237 -10.02 7.54 -14.22
C PHE A 237 -11.36 8.28 -14.13
N TRP A 238 -12.06 8.36 -15.24
CA TRP A 238 -13.47 8.74 -15.32
C TRP A 238 -14.32 7.50 -15.53
N ALA A 239 -15.48 7.47 -14.88
CA ALA A 239 -16.55 6.56 -15.24
C ALA A 239 -17.61 7.33 -16.03
N TYR A 240 -18.04 6.78 -17.16
CA TYR A 240 -19.08 7.35 -18.00
C TYR A 240 -20.22 6.35 -18.20
N LEU A 241 -21.37 6.64 -17.61
CA LEU A 241 -22.57 5.80 -17.67
C LEU A 241 -23.41 6.21 -18.88
N VAL A 242 -23.66 5.26 -19.78
CA VAL A 242 -24.55 5.43 -20.93
C VAL A 242 -26.00 5.42 -20.47
N ARG A 243 -26.79 6.42 -20.90
CA ARG A 243 -28.21 6.57 -20.58
C ARG A 243 -29.08 6.47 -21.82
#